data_AF-I3ZDE6-F1
#
_entry.id   AF-I3ZDE6-F1
#
_cell.length_a   1.000
_cell.length_b   1.000
_cell.length_c   1.000
_cell.angle_alpha   90.00
_cell.angle_beta   90.00
_cell.angle_gamma   90.00
#
_symmetry.space_group_name_H-M   'P 1'
#
loop_
_entity.id
_entity.type
_entity.pdbx_description
1 polymer ?
#
loop_
_entity_poly.entity_id
_entity_poly.type
_entity_poly.pdbx_seq_one_letter_code
_entity_poly.pdbx_strand_id
1 'polypeptide(L)'
;MAKTNAAKRSVKTAAKTAPKAAKKAAGKTTKATAKKPASPQPAGLADRLDTLLHTVRCIAQHEDELCTLLHAARKNKRTTATLARELRSILAELPAEEYAWELRALEEQLDAAA
;
A
#
# COMPACT_ATOMS: atom_id res chain seq x y z
N MET A 1 -24.17 52.72 -28.78
CA MET A 1 -22.83 52.75 -29.43
C MET A 1 -22.02 53.90 -28.84
N ALA A 2 -20.84 53.64 -28.25
CA ALA A 2 -19.80 54.61 -27.89
C ALA A 2 -18.50 53.81 -27.66
N LYS A 3 -17.53 53.82 -28.57
CA LYS A 3 -16.38 54.77 -28.72
C LYS A 3 -15.25 54.64 -27.67
N THR A 4 -14.38 53.66 -27.89
CA THR A 4 -12.90 53.76 -28.08
C THR A 4 -12.03 54.75 -27.27
N ASN A 5 -11.02 54.22 -26.56
CA ASN A 5 -9.54 54.48 -26.65
C ASN A 5 -8.88 54.31 -25.25
N ALA A 6 -7.78 53.57 -25.04
CA ALA A 6 -6.46 53.43 -25.70
C ALA A 6 -5.38 54.44 -25.23
N ALA A 7 -4.48 54.01 -24.32
CA ALA A 7 -3.08 54.47 -24.14
C ALA A 7 -2.42 53.68 -22.97
N LYS A 8 -1.41 52.82 -23.22
CA LYS A 8 0.04 53.13 -23.20
C LYS A 8 0.62 53.60 -21.84
N ARG A 9 1.40 52.75 -21.15
CA ARG A 9 2.90 52.76 -21.23
C ARG A 9 3.58 51.73 -20.32
N SER A 10 4.69 51.20 -20.82
CA SER A 10 5.61 50.29 -20.14
C SER A 10 6.61 51.03 -19.25
N VAL A 11 7.06 50.40 -18.16
CA VAL A 11 8.41 50.63 -17.60
C VAL A 11 9.03 49.27 -17.25
N LYS A 12 10.33 49.15 -17.56
CA LYS A 12 11.17 47.96 -17.46
C LYS A 12 12.35 48.29 -16.56
N THR A 13 12.57 47.55 -15.48
CA THR A 13 13.90 47.44 -14.84
C THR A 13 13.99 46.20 -13.95
N ALA A 14 15.20 45.67 -13.77
CA ALA A 14 15.47 44.42 -13.07
C ALA A 14 16.69 44.54 -12.14
N ALA A 15 16.62 43.89 -10.98
CA ALA A 15 17.74 43.44 -10.14
C ALA A 15 17.15 42.36 -9.19
N LYS A 16 17.62 41.11 -9.08
CA LYS A 16 18.98 40.55 -8.94
C LYS A 16 19.55 40.68 -7.52
N THR A 17 19.10 39.81 -6.62
CA THR A 17 19.88 39.32 -5.46
C THR A 17 19.38 37.95 -5.01
N ALA A 18 20.31 37.04 -4.80
CA ALA A 18 20.10 35.78 -4.07
C ALA A 18 20.97 35.81 -2.80
N PRO A 19 20.65 35.04 -1.77
CA PRO A 19 21.66 34.50 -0.87
C PRO A 19 21.80 32.98 -1.05
N LYS A 20 23.03 32.49 -0.88
CA LYS A 20 23.44 31.11 -1.15
C LYS A 20 24.00 30.47 0.12
N ALA A 21 23.52 29.26 0.41
CA ALA A 21 24.11 28.23 1.27
C ALA A 21 24.26 28.49 2.79
N ALA A 22 23.62 27.61 3.56
CA ALA A 22 24.29 26.92 4.67
C ALA A 22 24.26 25.40 4.41
N LYS A 23 25.44 24.76 4.40
CA LYS A 23 25.64 23.31 4.64
C LYS A 23 25.47 23.08 6.17
N LYS A 24 25.35 21.90 6.80
CA LYS A 24 25.46 20.44 6.53
C LYS A 24 24.62 19.76 7.68
N ALA A 25 24.39 18.46 7.86
CA ALA A 25 24.83 17.19 7.24
C ALA A 25 23.71 16.12 7.39
N ALA A 26 24.05 14.86 7.73
CA ALA A 26 23.18 13.75 8.19
C ALA A 26 21.87 13.52 7.37
N GLY A 27 21.78 12.61 6.41
CA GLY A 27 22.66 11.48 6.14
C GLY A 27 22.24 10.24 6.92
N LYS A 28 21.26 9.49 6.40
CA LYS A 28 21.17 8.04 6.63
C LYS A 28 20.70 7.31 5.39
N THR A 29 21.68 6.83 4.64
CA THR A 29 21.49 5.80 3.61
C THR A 29 21.12 4.48 4.29
N THR A 30 19.89 4.02 4.12
CA THR A 30 19.52 2.60 4.29
C THR A 30 18.57 2.24 3.17
N LYS A 31 19.13 1.95 1.99
CA LYS A 31 19.36 0.56 1.54
C LYS A 31 18.03 -0.09 1.19
N ALA A 32 17.66 0.03 -0.10
CA ALA A 32 16.69 -0.84 -0.72
C ALA A 32 17.17 -2.30 -0.54
N THR A 33 16.60 -3.01 0.42
CA THR A 33 16.68 -4.46 0.45
C THR A 33 15.55 -5.00 -0.39
N ALA A 34 15.83 -5.19 -1.68
CA ALA A 34 15.20 -6.26 -2.42
C ALA A 34 15.50 -7.55 -1.65
N LYS A 35 14.58 -7.98 -0.78
CA LYS A 35 14.62 -9.29 -0.14
C LYS A 35 14.39 -10.31 -1.25
N LYS A 36 15.49 -10.74 -1.88
CA LYS A 36 15.63 -12.04 -2.52
C LYS A 36 14.89 -13.07 -1.65
N PRO A 37 14.06 -13.97 -2.21
CA PRO A 37 13.38 -14.99 -1.41
C PRO A 37 14.46 -15.79 -0.69
N ALA A 38 14.52 -15.59 0.63
CA ALA A 38 15.44 -16.31 1.48
C ALA A 38 14.83 -17.68 1.71
N SER A 39 15.63 -18.73 1.48
CA SER A 39 15.31 -20.10 1.90
C SER A 39 14.70 -20.08 3.30
N PRO A 40 13.64 -20.86 3.57
CA PRO A 40 13.01 -20.89 4.88
C PRO A 40 14.02 -21.37 5.91
N GLN A 41 14.52 -20.44 6.73
CA GLN A 41 15.01 -20.77 8.06
C GLN A 41 13.79 -21.25 8.88
N PRO A 42 13.93 -22.25 9.76
CA PRO A 42 12.85 -22.61 10.66
C PRO A 42 12.59 -21.43 11.61
N ALA A 43 11.55 -20.65 11.30
CA ALA A 43 11.05 -19.59 12.18
C ALA A 43 10.59 -20.22 13.51
N GLY A 44 10.87 -19.56 14.62
CA GLY A 44 10.41 -20.04 15.93
C GLY A 44 8.89 -20.00 16.01
N LEU A 45 8.29 -20.81 16.90
CA LEU A 45 6.84 -20.85 17.08
C LEU A 45 6.24 -19.44 17.33
N ALA A 46 6.95 -18.59 18.07
CA ALA A 46 6.57 -17.19 18.29
C ALA A 46 6.61 -16.33 17.01
N ASP A 47 7.62 -16.50 16.14
CA ASP A 47 7.74 -15.75 14.88
C ASP A 47 6.65 -16.17 13.88
N ARG A 48 6.30 -17.47 13.85
CA ARG A 48 5.18 -18.00 13.05
C ARG A 48 3.84 -17.44 13.51
N LEU A 49 3.61 -17.41 14.82
CA LEU A 49 2.41 -16.80 15.40
C LEU A 49 2.31 -15.30 15.11
N ASP A 50 3.41 -14.54 15.18
CA ASP A 50 3.41 -13.11 14.80
C ASP A 50 3.09 -12.93 13.31
N THR A 51 3.62 -13.79 12.44
CA THR A 51 3.32 -13.79 11.00
C THR A 51 1.85 -14.13 10.72
N LEU A 52 1.27 -15.11 11.42
CA LEU A 52 -0.14 -15.45 11.33
C LEU A 52 -1.04 -14.31 11.86
N LEU A 53 -0.69 -13.68 12.98
CA LEU A 53 -1.42 -12.52 13.50
C LEU A 53 -1.35 -11.33 12.53
N HIS A 54 -0.21 -11.11 11.88
CA HIS A 54 -0.04 -10.08 10.86
C HIS A 54 -0.94 -10.33 9.64
N THR A 55 -0.89 -11.54 9.08
CA THR A 55 -1.69 -11.92 7.90
C THR A 55 -3.20 -11.89 8.17
N VAL A 56 -3.65 -12.38 9.33
CA VAL A 56 -5.05 -12.23 9.78
C VAL A 56 -5.46 -10.76 9.89
N ARG A 57 -4.58 -9.89 10.41
CA ARG A 57 -4.87 -8.45 10.50
C ARG A 57 -4.96 -7.79 9.11
N CYS A 58 -4.13 -8.19 8.15
CA CYS A 58 -4.27 -7.74 6.75
C CYS A 58 -5.60 -8.17 6.14
N ILE A 59 -6.04 -9.40 6.37
CA ILE A 59 -7.36 -9.89 5.89
C ILE A 59 -8.50 -9.08 6.51
N ALA A 60 -8.46 -8.83 7.82
CA ALA A 60 -9.48 -8.06 8.53
C ALA A 60 -9.60 -6.60 8.05
N GLN A 61 -8.51 -5.99 7.54
CA GLN A 61 -8.54 -4.61 7.03
C GLN A 61 -9.46 -4.43 5.80
N HIS A 62 -9.73 -5.50 5.05
CA HIS A 62 -10.61 -5.45 3.87
C HIS A 62 -12.05 -5.93 4.15
N GLU A 63 -12.41 -6.23 5.41
CA GLU A 63 -13.75 -6.74 5.75
C GLU A 63 -14.87 -5.79 5.33
N ASP A 64 -14.76 -4.50 5.68
CA ASP A 64 -15.75 -3.46 5.33
C ASP A 64 -15.88 -3.26 3.81
N GLU A 65 -14.76 -3.35 3.07
CA GLU A 65 -14.74 -3.25 1.61
C GLU A 65 -15.43 -4.45 0.96
N LEU A 66 -15.15 -5.66 1.44
CA LEU A 66 -15.80 -6.90 0.98
C LEU A 66 -17.30 -6.91 1.30
N CYS A 67 -17.70 -6.44 2.49
CA CYS A 67 -19.11 -6.24 2.85
C CYS A 67 -19.80 -5.22 1.93
N THR A 68 -19.13 -4.13 1.58
CA THR A 68 -19.61 -3.11 0.64
C THR A 68 -19.79 -3.68 -0.77
N LEU A 69 -18.82 -4.43 -1.28
CA LEU A 69 -18.90 -5.13 -2.56
C LEU A 69 -20.03 -6.17 -2.58
N LEU A 70 -20.22 -6.92 -1.50
CA LEU A 70 -21.31 -7.88 -1.33
C LEU A 70 -22.69 -7.18 -1.38
N HIS A 71 -22.84 -6.04 -0.70
CA HIS A 71 -24.07 -5.25 -0.75
C HIS A 71 -24.34 -4.70 -2.15
N ALA A 72 -23.32 -4.20 -2.84
CA ALA A 72 -23.43 -3.73 -4.22
C ALA A 72 -23.79 -4.87 -5.20
N ALA A 73 -23.20 -6.06 -5.04
CA ALA A 73 -23.53 -7.24 -5.84
C ALA A 73 -24.99 -7.68 -5.63
N ARG A 74 -25.45 -7.74 -4.36
CA ARG A 74 -26.84 -8.06 -4.00
C ARG A 74 -27.83 -7.05 -4.60
N LYS A 75 -27.56 -5.75 -4.48
CA LYS A 75 -28.40 -4.67 -5.04
C LYS A 75 -28.55 -4.77 -6.55
N ASN A 76 -27.46 -5.08 -7.26
CA ASN A 76 -27.44 -5.19 -8.71
C ASN A 76 -27.96 -6.54 -9.25
N LYS A 77 -28.18 -7.54 -8.38
CA LYS A 77 -28.53 -8.94 -8.71
C LYS A 77 -27.54 -9.65 -9.68
N ARG A 78 -26.38 -9.06 -9.93
CA ARG A 78 -25.30 -9.58 -10.78
C ARG A 78 -23.97 -8.93 -10.42
N THR A 79 -22.89 -9.67 -10.58
CA THR A 79 -21.53 -9.11 -10.51
C THR A 79 -21.26 -8.26 -11.75
N THR A 80 -20.96 -6.97 -11.58
CA THR A 80 -20.55 -6.10 -12.69
C THR A 80 -19.04 -6.24 -12.93
N ALA A 81 -18.56 -5.83 -14.11
CA ALA A 81 -17.13 -5.82 -14.39
C ALA A 81 -16.33 -4.95 -13.40
N THR A 82 -16.93 -3.85 -12.90
CA THR A 82 -16.34 -2.99 -11.86
C THR A 82 -16.19 -3.74 -10.53
N LEU A 83 -17.26 -4.37 -10.03
CA LEU A 83 -17.23 -5.14 -8.79
C LEU A 83 -16.26 -6.33 -8.88
N ALA A 84 -16.20 -7.00 -10.04
CA ALA A 84 -15.25 -8.08 -10.29
C ALA A 84 -13.79 -7.60 -10.39
N ARG A 85 -13.55 -6.32 -10.72
CA ARG A 85 -12.21 -5.71 -10.73
C ARG A 85 -11.81 -5.30 -9.31
N GLU A 86 -12.70 -4.66 -8.56
CA GLU A 86 -12.46 -4.24 -7.19
C GLU A 86 -12.20 -5.45 -6.28
N LEU A 87 -13.03 -6.49 -6.37
CA LEU A 87 -12.81 -7.76 -5.67
C LEU A 87 -11.45 -8.38 -6.00
N ARG A 88 -11.02 -8.34 -7.28
CA ARG A 88 -9.69 -8.84 -7.67
C ARG A 88 -8.54 -7.99 -7.14
N SER A 89 -8.73 -6.69 -6.93
CA SER A 89 -7.71 -5.83 -6.31
C SER A 89 -7.49 -6.24 -4.86
N ILE A 90 -8.58 -6.31 -4.09
CA ILE A 90 -8.55 -6.75 -2.68
C ILE A 90 -7.92 -8.15 -2.57
N LEU A 91 -8.39 -9.12 -3.37
CA LEU A 91 -7.84 -10.49 -3.33
C LEU A 91 -6.36 -10.60 -3.75
N ALA A 92 -5.81 -9.60 -4.47
CA ALA A 92 -4.38 -9.54 -4.81
C ALA A 92 -3.53 -8.87 -3.73
N GLU A 93 -4.14 -8.18 -2.77
CA GLU A 93 -3.49 -7.54 -1.63
C GLU A 93 -3.48 -8.45 -0.39
N LEU A 94 -4.30 -9.51 -0.36
CA LEU A 94 -4.35 -10.49 0.72
C LEU A 94 -3.15 -11.47 0.68
N PRO A 95 -2.36 -11.59 1.76
CA PRO A 95 -1.26 -12.57 1.89
C PRO A 95 -1.79 -13.98 2.21
N ALA A 96 -2.65 -14.50 1.34
CA ALA A 96 -3.38 -15.75 1.56
C ALA A 96 -2.52 -17.00 1.38
N GLU A 97 -1.48 -16.94 0.53
CA GLU A 97 -0.53 -18.05 0.35
C GLU A 97 0.37 -18.18 1.58
N GLU A 98 0.89 -17.06 2.09
CA GLU A 98 1.69 -16.99 3.31
C GLU A 98 0.91 -17.47 4.53
N TYR A 99 -0.36 -17.05 4.68
CA TYR A 99 -1.24 -17.55 5.74
C TYR A 99 -1.41 -19.07 5.69
N ALA A 100 -1.68 -19.63 4.51
CA ALA A 100 -1.87 -21.09 4.35
C ALA A 100 -0.57 -21.88 4.60
N TRP A 101 0.59 -21.31 4.25
CA TRP A 101 1.90 -21.95 4.43
C TRP A 101 2.35 -21.93 5.89
N GLU A 102 2.23 -20.80 6.58
CA GLU A 102 2.56 -20.69 8.00
C GLU A 102 1.60 -21.46 8.89
N LEU A 103 0.30 -21.53 8.56
CA LEU A 103 -0.66 -22.33 9.31
C LEU A 103 -0.30 -23.81 9.27
N ARG A 104 -0.03 -24.37 8.08
CA ARG A 104 0.39 -25.76 7.93
C ARG A 104 1.70 -26.06 8.67
N ALA A 105 2.67 -25.16 8.58
CA ALA A 105 3.96 -25.34 9.24
C ALA A 105 3.86 -25.24 10.78
N LEU A 106 2.87 -24.49 11.29
CA LEU A 106 2.56 -24.45 12.71
C LEU A 106 1.82 -25.73 13.16
N GLU A 107 0.87 -26.23 12.36
CA GLU A 107 0.18 -27.51 12.60
C GLU A 107 1.20 -28.67 12.69
N GLU A 108 2.10 -28.80 11.70
CA GLU A 108 3.16 -29.82 11.70
C GLU A 108 4.11 -29.69 12.92
N GLN A 109 4.39 -28.45 13.36
CA GLN A 109 5.22 -28.20 14.53
C GLN A 109 4.51 -28.51 15.86
N LEU A 110 3.18 -28.41 15.91
CA LEU A 110 2.38 -28.82 17.07
C LEU A 110 2.22 -30.33 17.14
N ASP A 111 1.95 -30.99 16.02
CA ASP A 111 1.88 -32.46 15.92
C ASP A 111 3.23 -33.12 16.28
N ALA A 112 4.35 -32.52 15.88
CA ALA A 112 5.69 -33.00 16.24
C ALA A 112 6.08 -32.77 17.72
N ALA A 113 5.26 -32.04 18.49
CA ALA A 113 5.49 -31.71 19.90
C ALA A 113 4.52 -32.42 20.86
N ALA A 114 3.62 -33.27 20.33
CA ALA A 114 2.59 -34.03 21.06
C ALA A 114 3.02 -35.48 21.37
#